data_AF-A0A093Z0E6-F1
#
_entry.id   AF-A0A093Z0E6-F1
#
_cell.length_a   1.000
_cell.length_b   1.000
_cell.length_c   1.000
_cell.angle_alpha   90.00
_cell.angle_beta   90.00
_cell.angle_gamma   90.00
#
_symmetry.space_group_name_H-M   'P 1'
#
loop_
_entity.id
_entity.type
_entity.pdbx_description
1 polymer ?
#
loop_
_entity_poly.entity_id
_entity_poly.type
_entity_poly.pdbx_seq_one_letter_code
_entity_poly.pdbx_strand_id
1 'polypeptide(L)'
;MLCFVASGIWSALPLILAWASKTIDLPAEKRAIAIAMINAVGNLSSVYGSQIWPTKSAPHYTLGWGITAGFLGAGACVAALMPVFIKLVPNKLTKAELALKERGERIVAEASAL
;
A
#
# COMPACT_ATOMS: atom_id res chain seq x y z
N MET A 1 6.19 5.10 24.34
CA MET A 1 6.56 4.53 23.03
C MET A 1 5.40 3.81 22.34
N LEU A 2 4.62 2.98 23.04
CA LEU A 2 3.43 2.31 22.48
C LEU A 2 2.47 3.25 21.73
N CYS A 3 2.18 4.44 22.28
CA CYS A 3 1.26 5.38 21.65
C CYS A 3 1.73 5.90 20.28
N PHE A 4 3.03 6.17 20.13
CA PHE A 4 3.61 6.66 18.87
C PHE A 4 3.66 5.57 17.80
N VAL A 5 3.94 4.33 18.21
CA VAL A 5 3.95 3.18 17.30
C VAL A 5 2.52 2.84 16.87
N ALA A 6 1.56 2.86 17.80
CA ALA A 6 0.15 2.67 17.49
C ALA A 6 -0.37 3.76 16.53
N SER A 7 -0.13 5.04 16.82
CA SER A 7 -0.57 6.13 15.94
C SER A 7 0.06 6.02 14.54
N GLY A 8 1.36 5.70 14.46
CA GLY A 8 2.06 5.55 13.19
C GLY A 8 1.50 4.41 12.32
N ILE A 9 1.20 3.26 12.93
CA ILE A 9 0.62 2.11 12.22
C ILE A 9 -0.78 2.42 11.70
N TRP A 10 -1.63 3.04 12.53
CA TRP A 10 -3.00 3.38 12.14
C TRP A 10 -3.07 4.46 11.05
N SER A 11 -2.12 5.40 11.02
CA SER A 11 -2.02 6.40 9.95
C SER A 11 -1.45 5.83 8.64
N ALA A 12 -0.65 4.77 8.68
CA ALA A 12 -0.02 4.20 7.49
C ALA A 12 -1.03 3.48 6.57
N LEU A 13 -2.07 2.85 7.14
CA LEU A 13 -3.11 2.13 6.40
C LEU A 13 -3.83 2.99 5.36
N PRO A 14 -4.47 4.13 5.71
CA PRO A 14 -5.14 4.98 4.72
C PRO A 14 -4.15 5.62 3.75
N LEU A 15 -2.92 5.90 4.19
CA LEU A 15 -1.88 6.48 3.33
C LEU A 15 -1.51 5.53 2.18
N ILE A 16 -1.32 4.24 2.48
CA ILE A 16 -1.00 3.22 1.47
C ILE A 16 -2.17 2.99 0.52
N LEU A 17 -3.41 3.02 1.00
CA LEU A 17 -4.60 2.89 0.15
C LEU A 17 -4.77 4.08 -0.80
N ALA A 18 -4.54 5.30 -0.31
CA ALA A 18 -4.55 6.50 -1.13
C ALA A 18 -3.43 6.48 -2.18
N TRP A 19 -2.24 6.05 -1.79
CA TRP A 19 -1.10 5.93 -2.69
C TRP A 19 -1.29 4.83 -3.75
N ALA A 20 -1.82 3.67 -3.38
CA ALA A 20 -2.14 2.58 -4.32
C ALA A 20 -3.21 3.02 -5.33
N SER A 21 -4.20 3.79 -4.88
CA SER A 21 -5.24 4.36 -5.76
C SER A 21 -4.68 5.40 -6.75
N LYS A 22 -3.66 6.18 -6.34
CA LYS A 22 -2.95 7.14 -7.21
C LYS A 22 -2.00 6.47 -8.20
N THR A 23 -1.38 5.36 -7.81
CA THR A 23 -0.36 4.67 -8.61
C THR A 23 -0.98 3.80 -9.69
N ILE A 24 -2.18 3.26 -9.45
CA ILE A 24 -2.94 2.44 -10.41
C ILE A 24 -4.18 3.23 -10.83
N ASP A 25 -3.99 4.15 -11.76
CA ASP A 25 -5.06 5.03 -12.24
C ASP A 25 -6.01 4.29 -13.22
N LEU A 26 -5.45 3.42 -14.07
CA LEU A 26 -6.15 2.61 -15.08
C LEU A 26 -5.60 1.17 -15.10
N PRO A 27 -6.37 0.13 -15.47
CA PRO A 27 -7.82 -0.09 -15.44
C PRO A 27 -8.36 -0.28 -14.00
N ALA A 28 -9.67 -0.09 -13.81
CA ALA A 28 -10.33 -0.26 -12.52
C ALA A 28 -10.16 -1.68 -11.94
N GLU A 29 -10.08 -2.70 -12.80
CA GLU A 29 -9.87 -4.08 -12.41
C GLU A 29 -8.50 -4.27 -11.75
N LYS A 30 -7.44 -3.67 -12.31
CA LYS A 30 -6.08 -3.76 -11.72
C LYS A 30 -6.03 -3.06 -10.37
N ARG A 31 -6.69 -1.91 -10.24
CA ARG A 31 -6.78 -1.18 -8.97
C ARG A 31 -7.53 -2.00 -7.92
N ALA A 32 -8.64 -2.61 -8.28
CA ALA A 32 -9.43 -3.45 -7.38
C ALA A 32 -8.61 -4.65 -6.87
N ILE A 33 -7.89 -5.34 -7.75
CA ILE A 33 -7.02 -6.47 -7.37
C ILE A 33 -5.90 -6.00 -6.42
N ALA A 34 -5.26 -4.87 -6.71
CA ALA A 34 -4.23 -4.32 -5.84
C ALA A 34 -4.77 -3.96 -4.44
N ILE A 35 -5.94 -3.33 -4.36
CA ILE A 35 -6.59 -3.01 -3.09
C ILE A 35 -6.99 -4.29 -2.33
N ALA A 36 -7.49 -5.30 -3.03
CA ALA A 36 -7.81 -6.60 -2.43
C ALA A 36 -6.56 -7.27 -1.83
N MET A 37 -5.43 -7.24 -2.54
CA MET A 37 -4.16 -7.76 -2.04
C MET A 37 -3.67 -7.01 -0.79
N ILE A 38 -3.77 -5.68 -0.76
CA ILE A 38 -3.43 -4.87 0.42
C ILE A 38 -4.29 -5.28 1.62
N ASN A 39 -5.60 -5.45 1.41
CA ASN A 39 -6.51 -5.89 2.47
C ASN A 39 -6.23 -7.33 2.94
N ALA A 40 -5.87 -8.23 2.03
CA ALA A 40 -5.51 -9.61 2.38
C ALA A 40 -4.26 -9.65 3.30
N VAL A 41 -3.22 -8.89 2.96
CA VAL A 41 -2.01 -8.75 3.79
C VAL A 41 -2.33 -8.09 5.14
N GLY A 42 -3.20 -7.08 5.14
CA GLY A 42 -3.67 -6.43 6.37
C GLY A 42 -4.34 -7.40 7.34
N ASN A 43 -5.22 -8.28 6.85
CA ASN A 43 -5.85 -9.30 7.68
C ASN A 43 -4.87 -10.40 8.14
N LEU A 44 -3.88 -10.74 7.30
CA LEU A 44 -2.86 -11.74 7.63
C LEU A 44 -1.96 -11.28 8.80
N SER A 45 -1.71 -9.97 8.93
CA SER A 45 -1.00 -9.39 10.06
C SER A 45 -1.67 -9.69 11.41
N SER A 46 -3.00 -9.80 11.45
CA SER A 46 -3.73 -10.10 12.69
C SER A 46 -3.46 -11.51 13.21
N VAL A 47 -3.18 -12.46 12.32
CA VAL A 47 -2.86 -13.85 12.69
C VAL A 47 -1.45 -13.92 13.27
N TYR A 48 -0.48 -13.28 12.60
CA TYR A 48 0.92 -13.24 13.03
C TYR A 48 1.13 -12.46 14.33
N GLY A 49 0.30 -11.45 14.62
CA GLY A 49 0.40 -10.65 15.84
C GLY A 49 0.39 -11.49 17.13
N SER A 50 -0.36 -12.59 17.15
CA SER A 50 -0.44 -13.49 18.31
C SER A 50 0.81 -14.34 18.56
N GLN A 51 1.57 -14.65 17.50
CA GLN A 51 2.78 -15.51 17.56
C GLN A 51 4.05 -14.71 17.91
N ILE A 52 4.02 -13.39 17.72
CA ILE A 52 5.18 -12.50 17.87
C ILE A 52 5.52 -12.18 19.33
N TRP A 53 4.61 -12.44 20.29
CA TRP A 53 4.79 -12.15 21.71
C TRP A 53 4.85 -13.40 22.59
N PRO A 54 5.91 -14.22 22.51
CA PRO A 54 6.05 -15.37 23.40
C PRO A 54 6.22 -14.92 24.85
N THR A 55 5.39 -15.46 25.75
CA THR A 55 5.38 -15.19 27.21
C THR A 55 6.73 -15.46 27.88
N LYS A 56 7.61 -16.23 27.23
CA LYS A 56 8.99 -16.51 27.65
C LYS A 56 9.93 -15.29 27.66
N SER A 57 9.56 -14.17 27.04
CA SER A 57 10.44 -13.00 26.84
C SER A 57 10.06 -11.77 27.69
N ALA A 58 9.25 -11.96 28.73
CA ALA A 58 8.95 -10.90 29.70
C ALA A 58 10.21 -10.50 30.50
N PRO A 59 10.42 -9.20 30.83
CA PRO A 59 9.51 -8.06 30.71
C PRO A 59 9.77 -7.13 29.52
N HIS A 60 10.87 -7.32 28.77
CA HIS A 60 11.29 -6.38 27.73
C HIS A 60 10.76 -6.71 26.32
N TYR A 61 10.28 -7.94 26.08
CA TYR A 61 9.69 -8.37 24.81
C TYR A 61 10.43 -7.88 23.55
N THR A 62 11.77 -7.93 23.59
CA THR A 62 12.67 -7.35 22.59
C THR A 62 12.45 -7.92 21.19
N LEU A 63 12.03 -9.18 21.10
CA LEU A 63 11.71 -9.85 19.84
C LEU A 63 10.51 -9.19 19.14
N GLY A 64 9.44 -8.89 19.88
CA GLY A 64 8.22 -8.28 19.32
C GLY A 64 8.46 -6.85 18.84
N TRP A 65 9.20 -6.08 19.62
CA TRP A 65 9.61 -4.72 19.23
C TRP A 65 10.58 -4.71 18.05
N GLY A 66 11.52 -5.66 17.98
CA GLY A 66 12.46 -5.82 16.87
C GLY A 66 11.79 -6.21 15.56
N ILE A 67 10.83 -7.14 15.60
CA ILE A 67 10.06 -7.54 14.41
C ILE A 67 9.19 -6.37 13.91
N THR A 68 8.55 -5.64 14.83
CA THR A 68 7.74 -4.46 14.48
C THR A 68 8.60 -3.36 13.85
N ALA A 69 9.77 -3.07 14.43
CA ALA A 69 10.71 -2.10 13.87
C ALA A 69 11.29 -2.55 12.52
N GLY A 70 11.56 -3.86 12.36
CA GLY A 70 12.03 -4.45 11.10
C GLY A 70 10.99 -4.38 9.99
N PHE A 71 9.72 -4.69 10.28
CA PHE A 71 8.62 -4.54 9.32
C PHE A 71 8.37 -3.07 8.96
N LEU A 72 8.40 -2.16 9.94
CA LEU A 72 8.25 -0.73 9.68
C LEU A 72 9.42 -0.20 8.84
N GLY A 73 10.65 -0.60 9.16
CA GLY A 73 11.85 -0.23 8.43
C GLY A 73 11.87 -0.77 7.00
N ALA A 74 11.53 -2.05 6.82
CA ALA A 74 11.38 -2.66 5.50
C ALA A 74 10.29 -1.97 4.68
N GLY A 75 9.13 -1.67 5.29
CA GLY A 75 8.05 -0.92 4.67
C GLY A 75 8.47 0.50 4.25
N ALA A 76 9.23 1.20 5.10
CA ALA A 76 9.77 2.52 4.79
C ALA A 76 10.79 2.47 3.64
N CYS A 77 11.68 1.47 3.61
CA CYS A 77 12.62 1.26 2.52
C CYS A 77 11.89 0.98 1.20
N VAL A 78 10.89 0.11 1.22
CA VAL A 78 10.07 -0.21 0.03
C VAL A 78 9.31 1.02 -0.46
N ALA A 79 8.74 1.82 0.44
CA ALA A 79 8.06 3.07 0.12
C ALA A 79 9.02 4.13 -0.46
N ALA A 80 10.27 4.18 0.00
CA ALA A 80 11.30 5.08 -0.53
C ALA A 80 11.84 4.61 -1.90
N LEU A 81 11.94 3.29 -2.11
CA LEU A 81 12.44 2.71 -3.36
C LEU A 81 11.41 2.75 -4.48
N MET A 82 10.11 2.61 -4.18
CA MET A 82 9.06 2.60 -5.21
C MET A 82 8.97 3.86 -6.10
N PRO A 83 9.04 5.11 -5.60
CA PRO A 83 9.04 6.29 -6.45
C PRO A 83 10.31 6.39 -7.33
N VAL A 84 11.43 5.81 -6.89
CA VAL A 84 12.66 5.70 -7.68
C VAL A 84 12.49 4.63 -8.77
N PHE A 85 11.89 3.49 -8.42
CA PHE A 85 11.62 2.40 -9.37
C PHE A 85 10.63 2.80 -10.46
N ILE A 86 9.56 3.53 -10.12
CA ILE A 86 8.57 4.05 -11.06
C ILE A 86 9.18 5.09 -12.01
N LYS A 87 10.18 5.86 -11.56
CA LYS A 87 10.93 6.78 -12.44
C LYS A 87 11.93 6.06 -13.34
N LEU A 88 12.48 4.94 -12.90
CA LEU A 88 13.48 4.15 -13.65
C LEU A 88 12.85 3.20 -14.67
N VAL A 89 11.65 2.68 -14.39
CA VAL A 89 10.89 1.87 -15.35
C VAL A 89 10.04 2.82 -16.18
N PRO A 90 10.40 3.12 -17.44
CA PRO A 90 9.55 3.93 -18.30
C PRO A 90 8.21 3.22 -18.42
N ASN A 91 7.16 3.89 -17.93
CA ASN A 91 5.79 3.42 -17.98
C ASN A 91 5.40 3.21 -19.46
N LYS A 92 5.62 2.00 -19.97
CA LYS A 92 5.08 1.59 -21.26
C LYS A 92 3.61 1.32 -21.03
N LEU A 93 2.84 2.40 -21.08
CA LEU A 93 1.40 2.35 -21.02
C LEU A 93 0.95 1.36 -22.10
N THR A 94 0.38 0.24 -21.66
CA THR A 94 -0.03 -0.83 -22.57
C THR A 94 -1.11 -0.26 -23.50
N LYS A 95 -1.17 -0.67 -24.77
CA LYS A 95 -2.16 -0.16 -25.74
C LYS A 95 -3.61 -0.19 -25.22
N ALA A 96 -3.92 -1.18 -24.38
CA ALA A 96 -5.21 -1.30 -23.68
C ALA A 96 -5.50 -0.15 -22.70
N GLU A 97 -4.47 0.38 -22.03
CA GLU A 97 -4.63 1.51 -21.10
C GLU A 97 -4.71 2.85 -21.80
N LEU A 98 -4.03 3.02 -22.95
CA LEU A 98 -4.22 4.18 -23.82
C LEU A 98 -5.66 4.27 -24.32
N ALA A 99 -6.22 3.16 -24.81
CA ALA A 99 -7.60 3.10 -25.29
C ALA A 99 -8.63 3.44 -24.20
N LEU A 100 -8.38 3.00 -22.95
CA LEU A 100 -9.23 3.32 -21.80
C LEU A 100 -9.12 4.80 -21.40
N LYS A 101 -7.92 5.38 -21.48
CA LYS A 101 -7.69 6.81 -21.17
C LYS A 101 -8.43 7.71 -22.16
N GLU A 102 -8.32 7.41 -23.46
CA GLU A 102 -9.05 8.13 -24.51
C GLU A 102 -10.57 7.98 -24.39
N ARG A 103 -11.07 6.83 -23.91
CA ARG A 103 -12.50 6.63 -23.67
C ARG A 103 -13.00 7.44 -22.48
N GLY A 104 -12.20 7.52 -21.41
CA GLY A 104 -12.48 8.36 -20.26
C GLY A 104 -12.50 9.85 -20.61
N GLU A 105 -11.50 10.33 -21.36
CA GLU A 105 -11.42 11.73 -21.81
C GLU A 105 -12.59 12.11 -22.73
N ARG A 106 -13.06 11.20 -23.60
CA ARG A 106 -14.26 11.41 -24.44
C ARG A 106 -15.53 11.60 -23.62
N ILE A 107 -15.76 10.74 -22.62
CA ILE A 107 -16.96 10.84 -21.75
C ILE A 107 -16.95 12.14 -20.95
N VAL A 108 -15.78 12.56 -20.44
CA VAL A 108 -15.66 13.84 -19.72
C VAL A 108 -15.92 15.02 -20.64
N ALA A 109 -15.39 14.99 -21.87
CA ALA A 109 -15.65 16.03 -22.87
C ALA A 109 -17.14 16.13 -23.22
N GLU A 110 -17.82 14.99 -23.43
CA GLU A 110 -19.27 14.94 -23.67
C GLU A 110 -20.07 15.47 -22.46
N ALA A 111 -19.70 15.11 -21.23
CA ALA A 111 -20.36 15.60 -20.02
C ALA A 111 -20.16 17.10 -19.77
N SER A 112 -19.03 17.67 -20.20
CA SER A 112 -18.74 19.11 -20.07
C SER A 112 -19.42 19.98 -21.12
N ALA A 113 -19.95 19.36 -22.18
CA ALA A 113 -20.66 20.03 -23.28
C ALA A 113 -22.19 20.08 -23.09
N LEU A 114 -22.71 19.48 -22.01
CA LEU A 114 -24.11 19.52 -21.57
C LEU A 114 -24.30 20.56 -20.48
#